data_AF-A0A5J5C3Z0-F1
#
_entry.id   AF-A0A5J5C3Z0-F1
#
_cell.length_a   1.000
_cell.length_b   1.000
_cell.length_c   1.000
_cell.angle_alpha   90.00
_cell.angle_beta   90.00
_cell.angle_gamma   90.00
#
_symmetry.space_group_name_H-M   'P 1'
#
loop_
_entity.id
_entity.type
_entity.pdbx_description
1 polymer ?
#
loop_
_entity_poly.entity_id
_entity_poly.type
_entity_poly.pdbx_seq_one_letter_code
_entity_poly.pdbx_strand_id
1 'polypeptide(L)'
;MARITDPLVVGRVVGDVIDYFSPIVKMTVTYNSNKQVYNGHELFPSSVTSKPRVQVHGGDMRSFFTLIMTDPDVPGPSDPYLREHIHWDRFSARKFAEENELGLPVAAVFFNCQRETAARRR
;
A
#
# COMPACT_ATOMS: atom_id res chain seq x y z
N MET A 1 21.28 15.75 14.30
CA MET A 1 20.07 15.82 13.45
C MET A 1 19.59 14.40 13.22
N ALA A 2 18.40 14.02 13.72
CA ALA A 2 17.84 12.71 13.43
C ALA A 2 17.60 12.61 11.91
N ARG A 3 18.23 11.65 11.24
CA ARG A 3 17.87 11.32 9.85
C ARG A 3 16.42 10.89 9.90
N ILE A 4 15.52 11.68 9.33
CA ILE A 4 14.14 11.25 9.10
C ILE A 4 14.24 10.08 8.13
N THR A 5 14.18 8.87 8.65
CA THR A 5 14.21 7.65 7.85
C THR A 5 12.89 7.55 7.10
N ASP A 6 12.96 7.39 5.78
CA ASP A 6 11.79 7.25 4.93
C ASP A 6 10.94 6.05 5.40
N PRO A 7 9.68 6.25 5.84
CA PRO A 7 8.86 5.18 6.37
C PRO A 7 8.55 4.09 5.34
N LEU A 8 8.58 4.38 4.04
CA LEU A 8 8.39 3.38 2.98
C LEU A 8 9.60 2.44 2.87
N VAL A 9 10.80 2.94 3.15
CA VAL A 9 12.03 2.12 3.21
C VAL A 9 12.06 1.32 4.51
N VAL A 10 11.72 1.95 5.65
CA VAL A 10 11.67 1.26 6.95
C VAL A 10 10.62 0.13 6.94
N GLY A 11 9.45 0.37 6.34
CA GLY A 11 8.40 -0.64 6.14
C GLY A 11 8.65 -1.62 5.00
N ARG A 12 9.81 -1.56 4.33
CA ARG A 12 10.21 -2.39 3.17
C ARG A 12 9.28 -2.34 1.96
N VAL A 13 8.33 -1.40 1.92
CA VAL A 13 7.48 -1.14 0.75
C VAL A 13 8.36 -0.79 -0.46
N VAL A 14 9.34 0.11 -0.26
CA VAL A 14 10.43 0.30 -1.21
C VAL A 14 11.40 -0.87 -1.08
N GLY A 15 11.65 -1.56 -2.18
CA GLY A 15 12.44 -2.80 -2.24
C GLY A 15 11.56 -4.02 -2.49
N ASP A 16 10.61 -4.29 -1.59
CA ASP A 16 9.77 -5.49 -1.71
C ASP A 16 8.63 -5.28 -2.73
N VAL A 17 7.96 -4.12 -2.70
CA VAL A 17 6.77 -3.87 -3.53
C VAL A 17 7.07 -2.98 -4.74
N ILE A 18 7.76 -1.86 -4.51
CA ILE A 18 8.05 -0.84 -5.52
C ILE A 18 9.52 -0.42 -5.50
N ASP A 19 10.00 0.16 -6.60
CA ASP A 19 11.34 0.75 -6.66
C ASP A 19 11.38 2.10 -5.95
N TYR A 20 12.60 2.56 -5.61
CA TYR A 20 12.79 3.87 -5.00
C TYR A 20 12.34 4.98 -5.96
N PHE A 21 11.67 5.98 -5.43
CA PHE A 21 11.17 7.13 -6.19
C PHE A 21 11.24 8.40 -5.34
N SER A 22 11.23 9.56 -6.00
CA SER A 22 11.05 10.85 -5.33
C SER A 22 9.56 11.24 -5.37
N PRO A 23 8.88 11.36 -4.22
CA PRO A 23 7.48 11.75 -4.19
C PRO A 23 7.27 13.15 -4.76
N ILE A 24 6.43 13.28 -5.79
CA ILE A 24 6.13 14.56 -6.45
C ILE A 24 4.65 14.93 -6.37
N VAL A 25 3.78 14.00 -5.95
CA VAL A 25 2.35 14.20 -5.77
C VAL A 25 1.98 13.88 -4.33
N LYS A 26 1.14 14.71 -3.71
CA LYS A 26 0.63 14.43 -2.36
C LYS A 26 -0.66 13.63 -2.47
N MET A 27 -0.71 12.47 -1.83
CA MET A 27 -1.89 11.60 -1.81
C MET A 27 -2.42 11.46 -0.38
N THR A 28 -3.74 11.61 -0.19
CA THR A 28 -4.42 11.36 1.08
C THR A 28 -5.44 10.25 0.90
N VAL A 29 -5.32 9.18 1.69
CA VAL A 29 -6.26 8.06 1.71
C VAL A 29 -7.04 8.09 3.03
N THR A 30 -8.37 7.97 2.97
CA THR A 30 -9.24 8.04 4.15
C THR A 30 -10.35 7.00 4.08
N TYR A 31 -10.45 6.15 5.10
CA TYR A 31 -11.57 5.23 5.32
C TYR A 31 -12.64 5.84 6.22
N ASN A 32 -13.91 5.47 6.00
CA ASN A 32 -15.06 5.86 6.84
C ASN A 32 -15.13 7.36 7.19
N SER A 33 -14.73 8.21 6.23
CA SER A 33 -14.71 9.68 6.32
C SER A 33 -13.73 10.33 7.30
N ASN A 34 -13.22 9.62 8.32
CA ASN A 34 -12.34 10.20 9.34
C ASN A 34 -11.08 9.38 9.67
N LYS A 35 -10.91 8.16 9.12
CA LYS A 35 -9.74 7.33 9.35
C LYS A 35 -8.72 7.52 8.24
N GLN A 36 -7.87 8.54 8.38
CA GLN A 36 -6.77 8.76 7.46
C GLN A 36 -5.70 7.67 7.62
N VAL A 37 -5.18 7.20 6.49
CA VAL A 37 -4.05 6.25 6.43
C VAL A 37 -2.74 7.00 6.65
N TYR A 38 -1.90 6.47 7.54
CA TYR A 38 -0.54 6.93 7.77
C TYR A 38 0.43 5.74 7.68
N ASN A 39 1.60 5.97 7.08
CA ASN A 39 2.59 4.92 6.85
C ASN A 39 2.92 4.14 8.12
N GLY A 40 2.76 2.82 8.07
CA GLY A 40 3.06 1.91 9.17
C GLY A 40 2.03 1.85 10.28
N HIS A 41 0.97 2.67 10.25
CA HIS A 41 -0.09 2.59 11.26
C HIS A 41 -0.92 1.33 11.06
N GLU A 42 -1.32 0.71 12.17
CA GLU A 42 -2.22 -0.44 12.15
C GLU A 42 -3.68 0.01 12.01
N LEU A 43 -4.41 -0.61 11.09
CA LEU A 43 -5.86 -0.48 10.96
C LEU A 43 -6.52 -1.84 11.17
N PHE A 44 -7.68 -1.82 11.82
CA PHE A 44 -8.48 -3.03 12.00
C PHE A 44 -9.12 -3.45 10.66
N PRO A 45 -9.16 -4.75 10.34
CA PRO A 45 -9.86 -5.26 9.16
C PRO A 45 -11.29 -4.74 9.04
N SER A 46 -12.04 -4.71 10.15
CA SER A 46 -13.41 -4.19 10.21
C SER A 46 -13.52 -2.72 9.81
N SER A 47 -12.44 -1.95 9.93
CA SER A 47 -12.40 -0.52 9.61
C SER A 47 -12.02 -0.22 8.15
N VAL A 48 -11.56 -1.21 7.39
CA VAL A 48 -11.09 -1.05 6.00
C VAL A 48 -11.88 -1.89 5.00
N THR A 49 -13.08 -2.34 5.39
CA THR A 49 -13.97 -3.16 4.54
C THR A 49 -14.54 -2.40 3.34
N SER A 50 -14.78 -1.10 3.50
CA SER A 50 -15.32 -0.23 2.46
C SER A 50 -14.20 0.45 1.68
N LYS A 51 -14.41 0.69 0.38
CA LYS A 51 -13.44 1.42 -0.47
C LYS A 51 -13.11 2.79 0.15
N PRO A 52 -11.82 3.18 0.25
CA PRO A 52 -11.43 4.47 0.81
C PRO A 52 -11.70 5.62 -0.17
N ARG A 53 -11.80 6.84 0.37
CA ARG A 53 -11.68 8.07 -0.40
C ARG A 53 -10.19 8.37 -0.61
N VAL A 54 -9.80 8.56 -1.87
CA VAL A 54 -8.44 8.97 -2.24
C VAL A 54 -8.48 10.36 -2.84
N GLN A 55 -7.66 11.26 -2.30
CA GLN A 55 -7.47 12.61 -2.82
C GLN A 55 -6.03 12.74 -3.31
N VAL A 56 -5.89 13.07 -4.59
CA VAL A 56 -4.61 13.34 -5.23
C VAL A 56 -4.48 14.86 -5.32
N HIS A 57 -3.48 15.41 -4.64
CA HIS A 57 -3.22 16.85 -4.59
C HIS A 57 -2.08 17.18 -5.55
N GLY A 58 -2.30 18.22 -6.35
CA GLY A 58 -1.37 18.61 -7.40
C GLY A 58 -1.68 17.94 -8.73
N GLY A 59 -1.19 18.55 -9.81
CA GLY A 59 -1.58 18.22 -11.18
C GLY A 59 -2.68 19.17 -11.70
N ASP A 60 -2.85 19.19 -13.01
CA ASP A 60 -3.96 19.85 -13.69
C ASP A 60 -5.08 18.83 -13.97
N MET A 61 -6.24 19.31 -14.45
CA MET A 61 -7.36 18.43 -14.82
C MET A 61 -7.09 17.59 -16.08
N ARG A 62 -5.89 17.69 -16.68
CA ARG A 62 -5.49 16.94 -17.87
C ARG A 62 -4.60 15.75 -17.52
N SER A 63 -4.13 15.69 -16.28
CA SER A 63 -3.31 14.61 -15.77
C SER A 63 -4.19 13.46 -15.28
N PHE A 64 -3.90 12.25 -15.75
CA PHE A 64 -4.57 11.02 -15.33
C PHE A 64 -3.60 10.17 -14.50
N PHE A 65 -4.14 9.48 -13.49
CA PHE A 65 -3.35 8.65 -12.59
C PHE A 65 -3.97 7.26 -12.47
N THR A 66 -3.11 6.26 -12.32
CA THR A 66 -3.50 4.89 -11.99
C THR A 66 -3.26 4.64 -10.50
N LEU A 67 -4.29 4.16 -9.80
CA LEU A 67 -4.20 3.80 -8.38
C LEU A 67 -4.13 2.28 -8.23
N ILE A 68 -3.15 1.80 -7.48
CA ILE A 68 -2.93 0.38 -7.20
C ILE A 68 -2.97 0.17 -5.68
N MET A 69 -3.74 -0.82 -5.23
CA MET A 69 -3.73 -1.30 -3.85
C MET A 69 -3.42 -2.80 -3.88
N THR A 70 -2.39 -3.23 -3.14
CA THR A 70 -1.91 -4.62 -3.13
C THR A 70 -1.49 -5.04 -1.72
N ASP A 71 -1.57 -6.34 -1.45
CA ASP A 71 -1.12 -6.98 -0.20
C ASP A 71 0.06 -7.93 -0.55
N PRO A 72 1.31 -7.55 -0.24
CA PRO A 72 2.48 -8.35 -0.57
C PRO A 72 2.69 -9.56 0.36
N ASP A 73 1.96 -9.64 1.48
CA ASP A 73 2.21 -10.59 2.57
C ASP A 73 1.33 -11.85 2.52
N VAL A 74 0.50 -12.03 1.48
CA VAL A 74 -0.39 -13.21 1.32
C VAL A 74 0.41 -14.48 0.96
N PRO A 75 0.14 -15.67 1.55
CA PRO A 75 -0.86 -16.00 2.59
C PRO A 75 -0.39 -15.77 4.04
N GLY A 76 0.85 -15.35 4.23
CA GLY A 76 1.44 -14.93 5.49
C GLY A 76 2.93 -14.62 5.27
N PRO A 77 3.54 -13.73 6.07
CA PRO A 77 4.93 -13.31 5.87
C PRO A 77 5.96 -14.43 6.13
N SER A 78 5.55 -15.55 6.73
CA SER A 78 6.43 -16.58 7.30
C SER A 78 6.31 -17.99 6.69
N ASP A 79 5.45 -18.23 5.69
CA ASP A 79 5.24 -19.60 5.18
C ASP A 79 5.44 -19.76 3.65
N PRO A 80 6.65 -20.18 3.20
CA PRO A 80 6.95 -20.43 1.81
C PRO A 80 6.38 -21.75 1.24
N TYR A 81 5.81 -22.66 2.03
CA TYR A 81 5.43 -24.01 1.57
C TYR A 81 4.06 -24.09 0.88
N LEU A 82 3.19 -23.08 1.04
CA LEU A 82 1.93 -22.99 0.28
C LEU A 82 2.11 -22.36 -1.12
N ARG A 83 3.35 -22.09 -1.54
CA ARG A 83 3.67 -21.44 -2.81
C ARG A 83 3.26 -22.24 -4.06
N GLU A 84 3.08 -23.55 -3.94
CA GLU A 84 2.80 -24.42 -5.10
C GLU A 84 1.31 -24.72 -5.31
N HIS A 85 0.39 -24.29 -4.44
CA HIS A 85 -1.05 -24.61 -4.51
C HIS A 85 -2.00 -23.41 -4.48
N ILE A 86 -1.51 -22.20 -4.77
CA ILE A 86 -2.38 -21.04 -4.99
C ILE A 86 -2.17 -20.54 -6.42
N HIS A 87 -3.00 -21.04 -7.32
CA HIS A 87 -3.04 -20.70 -8.75
C HIS A 87 -3.72 -19.33 -9.02
N TRP A 88 -3.85 -18.46 -8.00
CA TRP A 88 -4.55 -17.18 -8.12
C TRP A 88 -3.65 -16.03 -7.62
N ASP A 89 -2.82 -15.56 -8.55
CA ASP A 89 -2.37 -14.17 -8.71
C ASP A 89 -1.59 -13.52 -7.57
N ARG A 90 -0.27 -13.77 -7.54
CA ARG A 90 0.69 -12.80 -6.97
C ARG A 90 0.77 -11.58 -7.89
N PHE A 91 -0.15 -10.63 -7.74
CA PHE A 91 -0.06 -9.34 -8.42
C PHE A 91 1.29 -8.67 -8.08
N SER A 92 2.01 -8.20 -9.10
CA SER A 92 3.24 -7.43 -8.92
C SER A 92 3.03 -6.02 -9.44
N ALA A 93 3.08 -5.04 -8.52
CA ALA A 93 2.96 -3.63 -8.89
C ALA A 93 4.04 -3.19 -9.89
N ARG A 94 5.27 -3.72 -9.75
CA ARG A 94 6.38 -3.46 -10.67
C ARG A 94 6.13 -3.98 -12.07
N LYS A 95 5.73 -5.26 -12.20
CA LYS A 95 5.43 -5.84 -13.52
C LYS A 95 4.26 -5.14 -14.18
N PHE A 96 3.20 -4.85 -13.41
CA PHE A 96 2.04 -4.13 -13.93
C PHE A 96 2.43 -2.72 -14.43
N ALA A 97 3.30 -2.01 -13.71
CA ALA A 97 3.78 -0.69 -14.14
C ALA A 97 4.66 -0.77 -15.40
N GLU A 98 5.48 -1.81 -15.53
CA GLU A 98 6.30 -2.05 -16.72
C GLU A 98 5.44 -2.39 -17.95
N GLU A 99 4.51 -3.34 -17.81
CA GLU A 99 3.63 -3.80 -18.90
C GLU A 99 2.67 -2.71 -19.41
N ASN A 100 2.34 -1.72 -18.57
CA ASN A 100 1.43 -0.62 -18.92
C ASN A 100 2.16 0.73 -19.05
N GLU A 101 3.49 0.73 -19.10
CA GLU A 101 4.33 1.93 -19.29
C GLU A 101 4.01 3.07 -18.30
N LEU A 102 3.69 2.74 -17.04
CA LEU A 102 3.30 3.73 -16.02
C LEU A 102 4.48 4.50 -15.42
N GLY A 103 5.70 3.97 -15.56
CA GLY A 103 6.91 4.54 -14.96
C GLY A 103 6.99 4.36 -13.43
N LEU A 104 7.82 5.18 -12.78
CA LEU A 104 7.99 5.14 -11.33
C LEU A 104 6.75 5.70 -10.59
N PRO A 105 6.47 5.23 -9.36
CA PRO A 105 5.42 5.82 -8.54
C PRO A 105 5.65 7.31 -8.32
N VAL A 106 4.57 8.08 -8.22
CA VAL A 106 4.60 9.50 -7.88
C VAL A 106 4.19 9.78 -6.43
N ALA A 107 3.52 8.81 -5.80
CA ALA A 107 3.08 8.79 -4.42
C ALA A 107 2.86 7.33 -3.96
N ALA A 108 3.07 7.05 -2.67
CA ALA A 108 2.73 5.77 -2.05
C ALA A 108 2.36 5.96 -0.57
N VAL A 109 1.45 5.13 -0.07
CA VAL A 109 1.11 5.05 1.35
C VAL A 109 0.76 3.61 1.70
N PHE A 110 1.06 3.16 2.91
CA PHE A 110 0.68 1.83 3.40
C PHE A 110 0.12 1.88 4.82
N PHE A 111 -0.61 0.84 5.20
CA PHE A 111 -1.00 0.55 6.57
C PHE A 111 -0.79 -0.94 6.85
N ASN A 112 -0.65 -1.28 8.12
CA ASN A 112 -0.61 -2.66 8.58
C ASN A 112 -2.02 -3.12 8.93
N CYS A 113 -2.36 -4.36 8.59
CA CYS A 113 -3.67 -4.92 8.89
C CYS A 113 -3.50 -6.39 9.25
N GLN A 114 -3.86 -6.77 10.47
CA GLN A 114 -3.79 -8.16 10.95
C GLN A 114 -5.18 -8.69 11.24
N ARG A 115 -5.38 -10.00 11.06
CA ARG A 115 -6.65 -10.67 11.38
C ARG A 115 -7.05 -10.38 12.83
N GLU A 116 -8.30 -9.97 13.05
CA GLU A 116 -8.81 -9.71 14.39
C GLU A 116 -8.77 -11.00 15.21
N THR A 117 -7.83 -11.10 16.15
CA THR A 117 -7.81 -12.16 17.16
C THR A 117 -8.92 -11.90 18.17
N ALA A 118 -9.70 -12.94 18.51
CA ALA A 118 -10.88 -12.84 19.40
C ALA A 118 -10.62 -12.13 20.74
N ALA A 119 -9.37 -12.10 21.23
CA ALA A 119 -8.97 -11.44 22.47
C ALA A 119 -8.92 -9.90 22.41
N ARG A 120 -9.01 -9.29 21.22
CA ARG A 120 -8.88 -7.83 21.04
C ARG A 120 -10.22 -7.09 21.07
N ARG A 121 -11.34 -7.80 21.31
CA ARG A 121 -12.62 -7.19 21.73
C ARG A 121 -12.48 -6.77 23.20
N ARG A 122 -12.09 -5.51 23.45
CA ARG A 122 -12.24 -4.85 24.74
C ARG A 122 -12.97 -3.54 24.55
#